data_AF-A0A1B8CRU9-F1
#
_entry.id   AF-A0A1B8CRU9-F1
#
_cell.length_a   1.000
_cell.length_b   1.000
_cell.length_c   1.000
_cell.angle_alpha   90.00
_cell.angle_beta   90.00
_cell.angle_gamma   90.00
#
_symmetry.space_group_name_H-M   'P 1'
#
loop_
_entity.id
_entity.type
_entity.pdbx_description
1 polymer ?
#
loop_
_entity_poly.entity_id
_entity_poly.type
_entity_poly.pdbx_seq_one_letter_code
_entity_poly.pdbx_strand_id
1 'polypeptide(L)'
;MLPIGTHILTSWATHQASLPPSHPSKSAGLLALTFDQRDHGARLVVPVGNDSWRDGNPRHAQDMFGVYNGTATDVSLLIDHVGSYIAEDFQGVMPEIGRNLVLGVSLGGHAAWQVLFAEPTVEPGVVVIGCPDYM
;
A
#
# COMPACT_ATOMS: atom_id res chain seq x y z
N MET A 1 0.28 18.48 -12.15
CA MET A 1 0.06 17.90 -10.82
C MET A 1 0.68 18.82 -9.81
N LEU A 2 0.02 19.10 -8.68
CA LEU A 2 0.68 19.74 -7.55
C LEU A 2 1.79 18.81 -7.03
N PRO A 3 2.89 19.34 -6.44
CA PRO A 3 3.80 18.52 -5.66
C PRO A 3 3.03 17.70 -4.61
N ILE A 4 3.46 16.48 -4.34
CA ILE A 4 2.73 15.52 -3.50
C ILE A 4 2.48 16.12 -2.11
N GLY A 5 3.48 16.77 -1.52
CA GLY A 5 3.36 17.42 -0.22
C GLY A 5 2.41 18.63 -0.20
N THR A 6 2.35 19.43 -1.26
CA THR A 6 1.34 20.51 -1.35
C THR A 6 -0.07 19.94 -1.36
N HIS A 7 -0.29 18.84 -2.09
CA HIS A 7 -1.59 18.16 -2.09
C HIS A 7 -1.93 17.56 -0.72
N ILE A 8 -0.97 16.89 -0.07
CA ILE A 8 -1.15 16.34 1.28
C ILE A 8 -1.52 17.43 2.28
N LEU A 9 -0.76 18.53 2.34
CA LEU A 9 -1.00 19.64 3.27
C LEU A 9 -2.35 20.31 3.04
N THR A 10 -2.70 20.59 1.78
CA THR A 10 -3.95 21.27 1.45
C THR A 10 -5.15 20.38 1.77
N SER A 11 -5.08 19.10 1.43
CA SER A 11 -6.12 18.11 1.75
C SER A 11 -6.28 17.94 3.26
N TRP A 12 -5.17 17.84 4.00
CA TRP A 12 -5.17 17.75 5.46
C TRP A 12 -5.78 18.99 6.12
N ALA A 13 -5.31 20.20 5.77
CA ALA A 13 -5.81 21.44 6.35
C ALA A 13 -7.31 21.65 6.08
N THR A 14 -7.76 21.32 4.85
CA THR A 14 -9.17 21.38 4.47
C THR A 14 -10.02 20.41 5.30
N HIS A 15 -9.54 19.18 5.47
CA HIS A 15 -10.24 18.18 6.29
C HIS A 15 -10.26 18.57 7.77
N GLN A 16 -9.14 19.03 8.32
CA GLN A 16 -9.05 19.43 9.72
C GLN A 16 -9.97 20.62 10.05
N ALA A 17 -10.13 21.56 9.11
CA ALA A 17 -11.02 22.70 9.26
C ALA A 17 -12.52 22.33 9.29
N SER A 18 -12.92 21.21 8.66
CA SER A 18 -14.32 20.75 8.66
C SER A 18 -14.71 19.95 9.91
N LEU A 19 -13.74 19.50 10.70
CA LEU A 19 -13.98 18.71 11.91
C LEU A 19 -14.22 19.60 13.15
N PRO A 20 -15.09 19.18 14.10
CA PRO A 20 -15.22 19.86 15.38
C PRO A 20 -13.94 19.73 16.21
N PRO A 21 -13.63 20.68 17.12
CA PRO A 21 -12.39 20.68 17.93
C PRO A 21 -12.13 19.39 18.71
N SER A 22 -13.18 18.69 19.14
CA SER A 22 -13.12 17.43 19.89
C SER A 22 -12.97 16.18 19.02
N HIS A 23 -12.96 16.30 17.69
CA HIS A 23 -12.90 15.13 16.82
C HIS A 23 -11.53 14.44 16.91
N PRO A 24 -11.46 13.12 17.14
CA PRO A 24 -10.19 12.39 17.26
C PRO A 24 -9.28 12.56 16.04
N SER A 25 -9.85 12.63 14.83
CA SER A 25 -9.09 12.85 13.59
C SER A 25 -8.56 14.26 13.39
N LYS A 26 -8.66 15.17 14.38
CA LYS A 26 -7.95 16.46 14.32
C LYS A 26 -6.47 16.35 14.64
N SER A 27 -6.04 15.31 15.36
CA SER A 27 -4.65 15.17 15.82
C SER A 27 -3.75 14.36 14.89
N ALA A 28 -4.30 13.58 13.97
CA ALA A 28 -3.54 12.78 13.01
C ALA A 28 -4.29 12.64 11.68
N GLY A 29 -3.54 12.70 10.58
CA GLY A 29 -4.04 12.47 9.22
C GLY A 29 -3.75 11.05 8.73
N LEU A 30 -4.45 10.65 7.67
CA LEU A 30 -4.21 9.39 6.96
C LEU A 30 -3.64 9.69 5.58
N LEU A 31 -2.45 9.15 5.29
CA LEU A 31 -1.88 9.13 3.95
C LEU A 31 -2.18 7.78 3.31
N ALA A 32 -2.98 7.77 2.24
CA ALA A 32 -3.26 6.57 1.47
C ALA A 32 -2.32 6.49 0.28
N LEU A 33 -1.61 5.36 0.16
CA LEU A 33 -0.68 5.09 -0.93
C LEU A 33 -1.16 3.84 -1.67
N THR A 34 -1.23 3.93 -2.99
CA THR A 34 -1.63 2.82 -3.86
C THR A 34 -0.66 2.71 -5.01
N PHE A 35 -0.33 1.49 -5.38
CA PHE A 35 0.53 1.20 -6.52
C PHE A 35 0.02 -0.06 -7.20
N ASP A 36 0.31 -0.19 -8.49
CA ASP A 36 0.00 -1.42 -9.21
C ASP A 36 0.88 -2.56 -8.70
N GLN A 37 0.26 -3.70 -8.41
CA GLN A 37 1.01 -4.92 -8.11
C GLN A 37 1.86 -5.32 -9.31
N ARG A 38 2.81 -6.21 -9.08
CA ARG A 38 3.61 -6.80 -10.15
C ARG A 38 2.68 -7.43 -11.18
N ASP A 39 3.00 -7.22 -12.45
CA ASP A 39 2.24 -7.72 -13.58
C ASP A 39 0.77 -7.23 -13.65
N HIS A 40 0.42 -6.12 -12.99
CA HIS A 40 -0.91 -5.51 -13.03
C HIS A 40 -0.85 -4.05 -13.47
N GLY A 41 -1.98 -3.51 -13.94
CA GLY A 41 -2.12 -2.08 -14.26
C GLY A 41 -1.03 -1.58 -15.21
N ALA A 42 -0.36 -0.49 -14.84
CA ALA A 42 0.76 0.08 -15.59
C ALA A 42 2.05 -0.77 -15.52
N ARG A 43 2.11 -1.76 -14.63
CA ARG A 43 3.23 -2.72 -14.49
C ARG A 43 2.96 -4.06 -15.17
N LEU A 44 1.90 -4.17 -15.98
CA LEU A 44 1.60 -5.38 -16.75
C LEU A 44 2.73 -5.68 -17.76
N VAL A 45 3.26 -6.90 -17.71
CA VAL A 45 4.34 -7.36 -18.60
C VAL A 45 3.93 -8.62 -19.36
N VAL A 46 3.34 -9.61 -18.67
CA VAL A 46 3.01 -10.92 -19.23
C VAL A 46 1.55 -11.26 -18.89
N PRO A 47 0.57 -10.86 -19.72
CA PRO A 47 -0.85 -11.00 -19.38
C PRO A 47 -1.30 -12.39 -18.94
N VAL A 48 -0.80 -13.44 -19.61
CA VAL A 48 -1.11 -14.83 -19.25
C VAL A 48 -0.64 -15.22 -17.84
N GLY A 49 0.33 -14.50 -17.25
CA GLY A 49 0.76 -14.67 -15.87
C GLY A 49 -0.35 -14.42 -14.86
N ASN A 50 -1.35 -13.61 -15.22
CA ASN A 50 -2.51 -13.31 -14.37
C ASN A 50 -3.69 -14.28 -14.58
N ASP A 51 -3.61 -15.15 -15.58
CA ASP A 51 -4.68 -16.08 -15.91
C ASP A 51 -4.63 -17.34 -15.03
N SER A 52 -5.76 -18.06 -14.97
CA SER A 52 -5.85 -19.33 -14.26
C SER A 52 -5.23 -20.49 -15.06
N TRP A 53 -5.03 -21.64 -14.41
CA TRP A 53 -4.69 -22.89 -15.13
C TRP A 53 -5.69 -23.21 -16.25
N ARG A 54 -6.98 -23.00 -15.99
CA ARG A 54 -8.05 -23.27 -16.97
C ARG A 54 -7.95 -22.33 -18.18
N ASP A 55 -7.49 -21.12 -17.94
CA ASP A 55 -7.42 -20.07 -18.95
C ASP A 55 -6.06 -20.08 -19.68
N GLY A 56 -5.24 -21.10 -19.43
CA GLY A 56 -4.03 -21.39 -20.21
C GLY A 56 -2.73 -21.01 -19.54
N ASN A 57 -2.72 -20.65 -18.25
CA ASN A 57 -1.49 -20.41 -17.52
C ASN A 57 -0.93 -21.71 -16.88
N PRO A 58 0.09 -22.38 -17.47
CA PRO A 58 0.69 -23.57 -16.87
C PRO A 58 1.47 -23.27 -15.58
N ARG A 59 1.83 -22.00 -15.33
CA ARG A 59 2.62 -21.53 -14.19
C ARG A 59 1.79 -20.75 -13.16
N HIS A 60 0.46 -20.90 -13.19
CA HIS A 60 -0.47 -20.13 -12.36
C HIS A 60 -0.07 -20.05 -10.88
N ALA A 61 0.34 -21.17 -10.26
CA ALA A 61 0.76 -21.15 -8.86
C ALA A 61 2.01 -20.29 -8.63
N GLN A 62 3.04 -20.43 -9.46
CA GLN A 62 4.28 -19.68 -9.35
C GLN A 62 4.05 -18.19 -9.64
N ASP A 63 3.26 -17.89 -10.66
CA ASP A 63 2.97 -16.52 -11.07
C ASP A 63 2.15 -15.81 -9.98
N MET A 64 1.06 -16.43 -9.47
CA MET A 64 0.27 -15.86 -8.38
C MET A 64 1.08 -15.67 -7.09
N PHE A 65 1.81 -16.70 -6.65
CA PHE A 65 2.65 -16.59 -5.44
C PHE A 65 3.70 -15.49 -5.59
N GLY A 66 4.40 -15.46 -6.74
CA GLY A 66 5.39 -14.43 -7.03
C GLY A 66 4.81 -13.01 -7.01
N VAL A 67 3.58 -12.83 -7.47
CA VAL A 67 2.90 -11.53 -7.45
C VAL A 67 2.60 -11.07 -6.01
N TYR A 68 1.91 -11.86 -5.19
CA TYR A 68 1.53 -11.38 -3.86
C TYR A 68 2.69 -11.39 -2.86
N ASN A 69 3.63 -12.33 -2.95
CA ASN A 69 4.86 -12.31 -2.13
C ASN A 69 5.77 -11.13 -2.53
N GLY A 70 5.98 -10.92 -3.84
CA GLY A 70 6.74 -9.77 -4.34
C GLY A 70 6.08 -8.43 -4.02
N THR A 71 4.75 -8.38 -3.95
CA THR A 71 4.01 -7.18 -3.50
C THR A 71 4.33 -6.84 -2.06
N ALA A 72 4.49 -7.83 -1.16
CA ALA A 72 4.87 -7.55 0.21
C ALA A 72 6.27 -6.91 0.30
N THR A 73 7.23 -7.37 -0.50
CA THR A 73 8.54 -6.72 -0.63
C THR A 73 8.43 -5.29 -1.15
N ASP A 74 7.58 -5.06 -2.16
CA ASP A 74 7.36 -3.73 -2.72
C ASP A 74 6.74 -2.77 -1.66
N VAL A 75 5.87 -3.27 -0.78
CA VAL A 75 5.30 -2.49 0.34
C VAL A 75 6.38 -2.07 1.34
N SER A 76 7.23 -2.99 1.80
CA SER A 76 8.33 -2.65 2.72
C SER A 76 9.27 -1.61 2.11
N LEU A 77 9.64 -1.77 0.85
CA LEU A 77 10.48 -0.80 0.14
C LEU A 77 9.81 0.59 0.05
N LEU A 78 8.50 0.63 -0.15
CA LEU A 78 7.74 1.87 -0.19
C LEU A 78 7.68 2.53 1.19
N ILE A 79 7.51 1.77 2.27
CA ILE A 79 7.56 2.28 3.64
C ILE A 79 8.93 2.90 3.95
N ASP A 80 10.02 2.23 3.58
CA ASP A 80 11.39 2.69 3.81
C ASP A 80 11.68 4.05 3.14
N HIS A 81 11.07 4.31 1.98
CA HIS A 81 11.41 5.48 1.16
C HIS A 81 10.35 6.56 1.09
N VAL A 82 9.06 6.28 1.36
CA VAL A 82 8.01 7.30 1.19
C VAL A 82 8.28 8.56 2.01
N GLY A 83 8.84 8.40 3.21
CA GLY A 83 9.19 9.52 4.08
C GLY A 83 10.19 10.50 3.44
N SER A 84 11.15 10.02 2.65
CA SER A 84 12.12 10.90 1.99
C SER A 84 11.49 11.70 0.86
N TYR A 85 10.60 11.09 0.07
CA TYR A 85 9.85 11.79 -0.98
C TYR A 85 8.92 12.86 -0.40
N ILE A 86 8.26 12.56 0.72
CA ILE A 86 7.45 13.55 1.41
C ILE A 86 8.34 14.68 1.94
N ALA A 87 9.49 14.37 2.57
CA ALA A 87 10.38 15.38 3.13
C ALA A 87 10.87 16.41 2.10
N GLU A 88 11.13 15.99 0.85
CA GLU A 88 11.49 16.92 -0.25
C GLU A 88 10.44 18.01 -0.45
N ASP A 89 9.16 17.64 -0.43
CA ASP A 89 8.06 18.59 -0.59
C ASP A 89 7.82 19.45 0.68
N PHE A 90 8.42 19.09 1.81
CA PHE A 90 8.33 19.77 3.10
C PHE A 90 9.65 20.48 3.47
N GLN A 91 10.42 20.92 2.47
CA GLN A 91 11.67 21.68 2.67
C GLN A 91 12.69 20.93 3.54
N GLY A 92 12.72 19.59 3.44
CA GLY A 92 13.60 18.72 4.20
C GLY A 92 13.09 18.35 5.60
N VAL A 93 11.89 18.78 6.00
CA VAL A 93 11.27 18.35 7.24
C VAL A 93 10.51 17.05 7.00
N MET A 94 10.96 15.97 7.62
CA MET A 94 10.25 14.70 7.59
C MET A 94 9.05 14.76 8.55
N PRO A 95 7.80 14.60 8.07
CA PRO A 95 6.67 14.44 8.98
C PRO A 95 6.78 13.11 9.72
N GLU A 96 6.34 13.08 10.97
CA GLU A 96 6.29 11.86 11.76
C GLU A 96 5.26 10.89 11.16
N ILE A 97 5.71 9.70 10.78
CA ILE A 97 4.84 8.58 10.38
C ILE A 97 4.63 7.72 11.61
N GLY A 98 3.55 7.98 12.34
CA GLY A 98 3.31 7.32 13.63
C GLY A 98 2.90 5.84 13.52
N ARG A 99 2.21 5.44 12.43
CA ARG A 99 1.75 4.06 12.22
C ARG A 99 1.62 3.73 10.73
N ASN A 100 2.02 2.52 10.35
CA ASN A 100 1.75 1.96 9.03
C ASN A 100 0.59 0.96 9.11
N LEU A 101 -0.27 0.98 8.09
CA LEU A 101 -1.41 0.08 7.96
C LEU A 101 -1.38 -0.55 6.58
N VAL A 102 -1.85 -1.80 6.45
CA VAL A 102 -2.03 -2.44 5.14
C VAL A 102 -3.49 -2.78 4.88
N LEU A 103 -3.93 -2.62 3.64
CA LEU A 103 -5.26 -3.05 3.19
C LEU A 103 -5.11 -3.83 1.89
N GLY A 104 -5.84 -4.94 1.80
CA GLY A 104 -5.81 -5.81 0.63
C GLY A 104 -7.15 -6.46 0.33
N VAL A 105 -7.48 -6.56 -0.97
CA VAL A 105 -8.69 -7.24 -1.46
C VAL A 105 -8.29 -8.34 -2.43
N SER A 106 -8.87 -9.54 -2.29
CA SER A 106 -8.63 -10.70 -3.16
C SER A 106 -7.13 -11.03 -3.26
N LEU A 107 -6.52 -10.93 -4.45
CA LEU A 107 -5.07 -11.06 -4.64
C LEU A 107 -4.28 -10.15 -3.67
N GLY A 108 -4.73 -8.90 -3.50
CA GLY A 108 -4.17 -7.98 -2.52
C GLY A 108 -4.41 -8.40 -1.07
N GLY A 109 -5.46 -9.17 -0.79
CA GLY A 109 -5.71 -9.73 0.54
C GLY A 109 -4.67 -10.78 0.93
N HIS A 110 -4.24 -11.62 -0.01
CA HIS A 110 -3.11 -12.53 0.20
C HIS A 110 -1.80 -11.76 0.41
N ALA A 111 -1.57 -10.69 -0.37
CA ALA A 111 -0.41 -9.82 -0.18
C ALA A 111 -0.43 -9.11 1.19
N ALA A 112 -1.59 -8.66 1.67
CA ALA A 112 -1.73 -8.03 2.97
C ALA A 112 -1.37 -8.99 4.11
N TRP A 113 -1.71 -10.28 4.00
CA TRP A 113 -1.21 -11.29 4.94
C TRP A 113 0.31 -11.37 4.93
N GLN A 114 0.93 -11.50 3.74
CA GLN A 114 2.40 -11.53 3.58
C GLN A 114 3.06 -10.31 4.23
N VAL A 115 2.51 -9.11 4.02
CA VAL A 115 2.98 -7.87 4.68
C VAL A 115 2.91 -7.96 6.19
N LEU A 116 1.77 -8.39 6.76
CA LEU A 116 1.61 -8.46 8.22
C LEU A 116 2.62 -9.38 8.91
N PHE A 117 3.15 -10.39 8.23
CA PHE A 117 4.15 -11.30 8.79
C PHE A 117 5.58 -10.90 8.45
N ALA A 118 5.81 -10.23 7.32
CA ALA A 118 7.13 -9.85 6.85
C ALA A 118 7.56 -8.43 7.29
N GLU A 119 6.62 -7.53 7.54
CA GLU A 119 6.86 -6.12 7.81
C GLU A 119 6.41 -5.73 9.23
N PRO A 120 7.31 -5.76 10.22
CA PRO A 120 6.95 -5.53 11.62
C PRO A 120 6.53 -4.10 11.93
N THR A 121 6.79 -3.14 11.04
CA THR A 121 6.31 -1.74 11.22
C THR A 121 4.85 -1.56 10.84
N VAL A 122 4.24 -2.54 10.16
CA VAL A 122 2.80 -2.56 9.86
C VAL A 122 2.08 -3.30 10.98
N GLU A 123 1.22 -2.57 11.72
CA GLU A 123 0.53 -3.11 12.89
C GLU A 123 -0.90 -3.60 12.54
N PRO A 124 -1.80 -2.76 12.02
CA PRO A 124 -3.12 -3.20 11.59
C PRO A 124 -3.15 -3.59 10.12
N GLY A 125 -3.91 -4.64 9.82
CA GLY A 125 -4.23 -5.06 8.47
C GLY A 125 -5.73 -5.22 8.25
N VAL A 126 -6.21 -4.77 7.09
CA VAL A 126 -7.58 -5.02 6.62
C VAL A 126 -7.52 -5.98 5.45
N VAL A 127 -7.93 -7.22 5.67
CA VAL A 127 -7.95 -8.26 4.64
C VAL A 127 -9.39 -8.54 4.22
N VAL A 128 -9.68 -8.30 2.95
CA VAL A 128 -10.99 -8.62 2.34
C VAL A 128 -10.79 -9.76 1.36
N ILE A 129 -11.48 -10.88 1.58
CA ILE A 129 -11.48 -12.06 0.70
C ILE A 129 -10.07 -12.56 0.29
N GLY A 130 -9.13 -12.58 1.24
CA GLY A 130 -7.80 -13.18 1.08
C GLY A 130 -7.50 -14.17 2.22
N CYS A 131 -6.64 -15.16 1.97
CA CYS A 131 -6.26 -16.17 2.97
C CYS A 131 -4.76 -16.10 3.33
N PRO A 132 -4.38 -16.48 4.56
CA PRO A 132 -3.00 -16.52 5.03
C PRO A 132 -2.30 -17.85 4.65
N ASP A 133 -2.48 -18.33 3.43
CA ASP A 133 -1.79 -19.55 2.98
C ASP A 133 -0.33 -19.22 2.61
N TYR A 134 0.59 -20.14 2.91
CA TYR A 134 2.02 -20.06 2.55
C TYR A 134 2.77 -18.86 3.16
N MET A 135 2.55 -18.64 4.46
CA MET A 135 3.19 -17.62 5.30
C MET A 135 4.53 -18.07 5.87
#